data_AF-A0A3D4W3M7-F1
#
_entry.id   AF-A0A3D4W3M7-F1
#
_cell.length_a   1.000
_cell.length_b   1.000
_cell.length_c   1.000
_cell.angle_alpha   90.00
_cell.angle_beta   90.00
_cell.angle_gamma   90.00
#
_symmetry.space_group_name_H-M   'P 1'
#
loop_
_entity.id
_entity.type
_entity.pdbx_description
1 polymer ?
#
loop_
_entity_poly.entity_id
_entity_poly.type
_entity_poly.pdbx_seq_one_letter_code
_entity_poly.pdbx_strand_id
1 'polypeptide(L)' 'MLDIKFVRDNPDAVKENIKKKFQDAKLPLVDEVIEKDAKYRECLKEVESLKAARNK' A
#
# COMPACT_ATOMS: atom_id res chain seq x y z
N MET A 1 -2.45 -8.11 12.48
CA MET A 1 -1.79 -7.45 11.34
C MET A 1 -2.84 -7.33 10.25
N LEU A 2 -3.06 -6.14 9.67
CA LEU A 2 -4.07 -5.95 8.61
C LEU A 2 -3.47 -6.41 7.28
N ASP A 3 -4.24 -7.09 6.44
CA ASP A 3 -3.77 -7.51 5.12
C ASP A 3 -3.66 -6.29 4.18
N ILE A 4 -2.46 -6.05 3.65
CA ILE A 4 -2.20 -4.95 2.70
C ILE A 4 -3.00 -5.10 1.42
N LYS A 5 -3.32 -6.34 0.99
CA LYS A 5 -4.20 -6.58 -0.16
C LYS A 5 -5.59 -6.02 0.10
N PHE A 6 -6.11 -6.23 1.31
CA PHE A 6 -7.43 -5.72 1.70
C PHE A 6 -7.47 -4.19 1.71
N VAL A 7 -6.40 -3.53 2.18
CA VAL A 7 -6.27 -2.06 2.15
C VAL A 7 -6.28 -1.53 0.72
N ARG A 8 -5.64 -2.25 -0.20
CA ARG A 8 -5.56 -1.87 -1.62
C ARG A 8 -6.87 -2.07 -2.36
N ASP A 9 -7.53 -3.21 -2.10
CA ASP A 9 -8.75 -3.59 -2.80
C ASP A 9 -9.99 -2.88 -2.24
N ASN A 10 -9.98 -2.54 -0.94
CA ASN A 10 -11.12 -1.93 -0.24
C ASN A 10 -10.71 -0.73 0.64
N PRO A 11 -10.08 0.32 0.07
CA PRO A 11 -9.61 1.46 0.85
C PRO A 11 -10.75 2.20 1.56
N ASP A 12 -11.91 2.33 0.91
CA ASP A 12 -13.08 3.01 1.47
C ASP A 12 -13.65 2.26 2.69
N ALA A 13 -13.72 0.93 2.63
CA ALA A 13 -14.18 0.11 3.75
C ALA A 13 -13.24 0.23 4.96
N VAL A 14 -11.93 0.32 4.72
CA VAL A 14 -10.94 0.54 5.78
C VAL A 14 -11.11 1.93 6.40
N LYS A 15 -11.29 2.98 5.58
CA LYS A 15 -11.55 4.35 6.06
C LYS A 15 -12.85 4.45 6.87
N GLU A 16 -13.92 3.82 6.39
CA GLU A 16 -15.20 3.79 7.10
C GLU A 16 -15.10 3.05 8.44
N ASN A 17 -14.35 1.95 8.49
CA ASN A 17 -14.09 1.21 9.73
C ASN A 17 -13.31 2.06 10.75
N ILE A 18 -12.29 2.80 10.28
CA ILE A 18 -11.50 3.74 11.11
C ILE A 18 -12.40 4.83 11.69
N LYS A 19 -13.31 5.41 10.89
CA LYS A 19 -14.32 6.39 11.35
C LYS A 19 -15.26 5.78 12.40
N LYS A 20 -15.80 4.58 12.15
CA LYS A 20 -16.66 3.85 13.11
C LYS A 20 -15.95 3.56 14.43
N LYS A 21 -14.62 3.45 14.41
CA LYS A 21 -13.78 3.26 15.60
C LYS A 21 -13.30 4.57 16.24
N PHE A 22 -13.75 5.73 15.76
CA PHE A 22 -13.34 7.06 16.24
C PHE A 22 -11.81 7.26 16.17
N GLN A 23 -11.17 6.70 15.14
CA GLN A 23 -9.72 6.77 14.94
C GLN A 23 -9.37 7.69 13.76
N ASP A 24 -10.04 8.84 13.64
CA ASP A 24 -9.91 9.75 12.49
C ASP A 24 -8.47 10.20 12.22
N ALA A 25 -7.64 10.29 13.27
CA ALA A 25 -6.20 10.56 13.14
C ALA A 25 -5.45 9.55 12.26
N LYS A 26 -6.00 8.34 12.04
CA LYS A 26 -5.42 7.29 11.20
C LYS A 26 -5.96 7.27 9.77
N LEU A 27 -6.96 8.09 9.44
CA LEU A 27 -7.47 8.20 8.07
C LEU A 27 -6.36 8.52 7.05
N PRO A 28 -5.44 9.48 7.33
CA PRO A 28 -4.35 9.78 6.40
C PRO A 28 -3.37 8.62 6.22
N LEU A 29 -3.24 7.73 7.21
CA LEU A 29 -2.32 6.59 7.14
C LEU A 29 -2.76 5.57 6.08
N VAL A 30 -4.06 5.48 5.79
CA VAL A 30 -4.55 4.59 4.72
C VAL A 30 -4.01 5.04 3.37
N ASP A 31 -4.10 6.34 3.09
CA ASP A 31 -3.62 6.93 1.84
C ASP A 31 -2.09 6.87 1.75
N GLU A 32 -1.39 7.19 2.85
CA GLU A 32 0.08 7.11 2.91
C GLU A 32 0.61 5.69 2.67
N VAL A 33 -0.06 4.68 3.22
CA VAL A 33 0.32 3.27 3.03
C VAL A 33 0.09 2.83 1.59
N ILE A 34 -1.00 3.26 0.95
CA ILE A 34 -1.28 2.93 -0.46
C ILE A 34 -0.20 3.54 -1.38
N GLU A 35 0.19 4.79 -1.15
CA GLU A 35 1.27 5.43 -1.92
C GLU A 35 2.61 4.72 -1.74
N LYS A 36 2.97 4.37 -0.49
CA LYS A 36 4.22 3.67 -0.20
C LYS A 36 4.23 2.26 -0.80
N ASP A 37 3.11 1.55 -0.76
CA ASP A 37 2.96 0.23 -1.39
C ASP A 37 3.10 0.32 -2.91
N ALA A 38 2.52 1.34 -3.55
CA ALA A 38 2.68 1.57 -4.98
C ALA A 38 4.16 1.77 -5.37
N LYS A 39 4.86 2.68 -4.68
CA LYS A 39 6.29 2.95 -4.89
C LYS A 39 7.14 1.71 -4.65
N TYR A 40 6.85 0.95 -3.58
CA TYR A 40 7.56 -0.28 -3.26
C TYR A 40 7.50 -1.30 -4.40
N ARG A 41 6.30 -1.50 -4.98
CA ARG A 41 6.12 -2.42 -6.11
C ARG A 41 6.78 -1.94 -7.39
N GLU A 42 6.78 -0.64 -7.66
CA GLU A 42 7.50 -0.07 -8.80
C GLU A 42 9.01 -0.32 -8.67
N CYS A 43 9.58 -0.02 -7.50
CA CYS A 43 10.99 -0.28 -7.22
C CYS A 43 11.33 -1.77 -7.32
N LEU A 44 10.47 -2.67 -6.84
CA LEU A 44 10.65 -4.12 -6.99
C LEU A 44 10.75 -4.53 -8.45
N LYS A 45 9.84 -4.04 -9.28
CA LYS A 45 9.81 -4.33 -10.72
C LYS A 45 11.06 -3.79 -11.41
N GLU A 46 11.50 -2.59 -11.04
CA GLU A 46 12.74 -2.00 -11.56
C GLU A 46 13.96 -2.84 -11.18
N VAL A 47 14.07 -3.26 -9.91
CA VAL A 47 15.15 -4.12 -9.43
C VAL A 47 15.18 -5.46 -10.18
N GLU A 48 14.03 -6.08 -10.43
CA GLU A 48 13.95 -7.30 -11.23
C GLU A 48 14.42 -7.08 -12.67
N SER A 49 13.99 -5.98 -13.30
CA SER A 49 14.45 -5.59 -14.63
C SER A 49 15.95 -5.36 -14.69
N LEU A 50 16.53 -4.67 -13.70
CA LEU A 50 17.97 -4.41 -13.61
C LEU A 50 18.76 -5.71 -13.40
N LYS A 51 18.27 -6.63 -12.56
CA LYS A 51 18.88 -7.96 -12.38
C LYS A 51 18.86 -8.76 -13.67
N ALA A 52 17.74 -8.75 -14.40
CA ALA A 52 17.62 -9.42 -15.70
C ALA A 52 18.57 -8.81 -16.74
N ALA A 53 18.67 -7.48 -16.79
CA ALA A 53 19.61 -6.78 -17.67
C ALA A 53 21.08 -7.08 -17.33
N ARG A 54 21.42 -7.19 -16.05
CA ARG A 54 22.78 -7.52 -15.59
C ARG A 54 23.19 -8.96 -15.92
N ASN A 55 22.24 -9.90 -15.90
CA ASN A 55 22.51 -11.32 -16.15
C ASN A 55 22.48 -11.68 -17.64
N LYS A 56 22.17 -10.71 -18.52
CA LYS A 56 22.17 -10.86 -19.98
C LYS A 56 23.50 -10.41 -20.56
#